data_AF-A0A2K8SH29-F1
#
_entry.id   AF-A0A2K8SH29-F1
#
_cell.length_a   1.000
_cell.length_b   1.000
_cell.length_c   1.000
_cell.angle_alpha   90.00
_cell.angle_beta   90.00
_cell.angle_gamma   90.00
#
_symmetry.space_group_name_H-M   'P 1'
#
loop_
_entity.id
_entity.type
_entity.pdbx_description
1 polymer ?
#
loop_
_entity_poly.entity_id
_entity_poly.type
_entity_poly.pdbx_seq_one_letter_code
_entity_poly.pdbx_strand_id
1 'polypeptide(L)'
;MKKLLNLIAAFSMTAMSTLTLTSCQIKEEKEVETDKDFFMETEQPKSIEEIEEKIKVKYDDLDYWREIAIEKLYKWKVENDYFNKTKQEQAELEKKFDATCIEQQKFYIYMAWNNIYEYKIQQFIPNLDYKKTLYSPKGKKIRLIILKDENSIKWFYKIKNDLINSLTPKKIVDHFEKMEKWALTENPNTKK
;
A
#
# COMPACT_ATOMS: atom_id res chain seq x y z
N MET A 1 -45.23 12.55 54.25
CA MET A 1 -44.49 13.83 54.20
C MET A 1 -43.21 13.57 53.43
N LYS A 2 -43.14 14.04 52.18
CA LYS A 2 -42.42 15.26 51.78
C LYS A 2 -40.92 15.19 52.09
N LYS A 3 -40.15 15.18 50.99
CA LYS A 3 -38.94 16.00 50.76
C LYS A 3 -37.69 15.54 51.52
N LEU A 4 -36.48 15.57 50.98
CA LEU A 4 -35.93 15.88 49.66
C LEU A 4 -34.42 15.57 49.81
N LEU A 5 -33.79 15.07 48.75
CA LEU A 5 -32.49 15.53 48.21
C LEU A 5 -31.43 16.03 49.22
N ASN A 6 -30.26 15.40 49.28
CA ASN A 6 -29.06 15.71 48.48
C ASN A 6 -27.85 15.18 49.31
N LEU A 7 -26.64 14.87 48.85
CA LEU A 7 -25.87 15.12 47.65
C LEU A 7 -24.63 14.23 47.84
N ILE A 8 -24.30 13.30 46.94
CA ILE A 8 -22.91 13.17 46.48
C ILE A 8 -23.01 12.87 45.00
N ALA A 9 -23.04 13.97 44.25
CA ALA A 9 -22.62 13.98 42.87
C ALA A 9 -21.11 13.68 42.84
N ALA A 10 -20.73 12.58 42.20
CA ALA A 10 -19.49 12.54 41.44
C ALA A 10 -19.91 12.22 40.00
N PHE A 11 -19.82 13.27 39.20
CA PHE A 11 -20.23 13.38 37.81
C PHE A 11 -19.58 12.31 36.93
N SER A 12 -20.41 11.70 36.09
CA SER A 12 -20.18 11.41 34.67
C SER A 12 -18.71 11.39 34.19
N MET A 13 -18.21 10.19 33.92
CA MET A 13 -17.65 9.95 32.60
C MET A 13 -18.34 8.73 32.03
N THR A 14 -19.04 8.96 30.93
CA THR A 14 -19.54 7.97 29.98
C THR A 14 -18.46 6.92 29.80
N ALA A 15 -18.66 5.74 30.41
CA ALA A 15 -18.06 4.52 29.91
C ALA A 15 -18.74 4.30 28.56
N MET A 16 -18.18 4.95 27.53
CA MET A 16 -18.44 4.63 26.14
C MET A 16 -18.31 3.12 26.09
N SER A 17 -19.44 2.44 25.87
CA SER A 17 -19.47 1.01 25.66
C SER A 17 -18.38 0.73 24.63
N THR A 18 -17.27 0.20 25.11
CA THR A 18 -16.22 -0.37 24.29
C THR A 18 -16.96 -1.45 23.53
N LEU A 19 -17.46 -1.08 22.34
CA LEU A 19 -17.71 -1.96 21.23
C LEU A 19 -16.45 -2.78 21.18
N THR A 20 -16.53 -3.93 21.82
CA THR A 20 -15.54 -4.96 21.74
C THR A 20 -15.77 -5.42 20.31
N LEU A 21 -15.13 -4.71 19.37
CA LEU A 21 -14.66 -5.29 18.14
C LEU A 21 -13.77 -6.41 18.64
N THR A 22 -14.40 -7.54 18.95
CA THR A 22 -13.80 -8.84 18.81
C THR A 22 -13.26 -8.79 17.39
N SER A 23 -12.00 -8.38 17.28
CA SER A 23 -11.24 -8.63 16.08
C SER A 23 -11.45 -10.13 15.90
N CYS A 24 -12.22 -10.50 14.89
CA CYS A 24 -12.16 -11.82 14.31
C CYS A 24 -10.71 -11.96 13.84
N GLN A 25 -9.83 -12.26 14.79
CA GLN A 25 -8.52 -12.81 14.53
C GLN A 25 -8.86 -14.09 13.80
N ILE A 26 -8.65 -14.03 12.49
CA ILE A 26 -8.67 -15.18 11.62
C ILE A 26 -7.73 -16.17 12.27
N LYS A 27 -8.30 -17.15 12.98
CA LYS A 27 -7.54 -18.25 13.56
C LYS A 27 -6.92 -19.00 12.38
N GLU A 28 -5.61 -19.20 12.47
CA GLU A 28 -4.74 -19.88 11.50
C GLU A 28 -4.23 -19.04 10.31
N GLU A 29 -3.81 -17.80 10.53
CA GLU A 29 -2.79 -17.22 9.63
C GLU A 29 -1.41 -17.71 10.07
N LYS A 30 -0.79 -18.61 9.29
CA LYS A 30 0.67 -18.79 9.33
C LYS A 30 1.29 -17.40 9.32
N GLU A 31 2.05 -17.05 10.36
CA GLU A 31 2.85 -15.83 10.35
C GLU A 31 3.82 -15.90 9.17
N VAL A 32 3.45 -15.27 8.04
CA VAL A 32 4.38 -15.00 6.94
C VAL A 32 5.51 -14.16 7.54
N GLU A 33 6.78 -14.58 7.35
CA GLU A 33 7.99 -14.04 7.98
C GLU A 33 8.50 -12.83 7.15
N THR A 34 7.96 -11.64 7.39
CA THR A 34 7.86 -10.58 6.37
C THR A 34 9.10 -9.73 6.08
N ASP A 35 10.10 -9.66 6.95
CA ASP A 35 11.30 -8.87 6.64
C ASP A 35 12.17 -9.53 5.54
N LYS A 36 11.96 -10.83 5.24
CA LYS A 36 12.56 -11.52 4.09
C LYS A 36 11.65 -11.55 2.87
N ASP A 37 10.34 -11.46 3.06
CA ASP A 37 9.37 -11.68 1.98
C ASP A 37 9.10 -10.42 1.13
N PHE A 38 9.46 -9.23 1.62
CA PHE A 38 9.19 -7.97 0.94
C PHE A 38 10.43 -7.10 0.73
N PHE A 39 10.54 -6.59 -0.50
CA PHE A 39 11.65 -5.76 -0.93
C PHE A 39 11.62 -4.36 -0.31
N MET A 40 12.78 -3.88 0.14
CA MET A 40 12.94 -2.54 0.74
C MET A 40 14.23 -1.88 0.26
N GLU A 41 14.17 -0.63 -0.20
CA GLU A 41 15.35 0.18 -0.47
C GLU A 41 16.01 0.68 0.83
N THR A 42 17.34 0.76 0.83
CA THR A 42 18.14 1.22 1.98
C THR A 42 18.89 2.52 1.70
N GLU A 43 19.27 2.79 0.45
CA GLU A 43 20.02 3.98 0.05
C GLU A 43 19.17 4.91 -0.79
N GLN A 44 19.29 6.23 -0.55
CA GLN A 44 18.69 7.24 -1.43
C GLN A 44 19.39 7.23 -2.79
N PRO A 45 18.65 7.36 -3.91
CA PRO A 45 19.24 7.30 -5.24
C PRO A 45 20.17 8.49 -5.49
N LYS A 46 21.27 8.24 -6.21
CA LYS A 46 22.32 9.23 -6.50
C LYS A 46 22.06 10.03 -7.76
N SER A 47 21.28 9.48 -8.70
CA SER A 47 20.92 10.17 -9.93
C SER A 47 19.58 9.67 -10.49
N ILE A 48 19.06 10.36 -11.51
CA ILE A 48 17.86 9.92 -12.24
C ILE A 48 18.13 8.59 -12.93
N GLU A 49 19.31 8.40 -13.52
CA GLU A 49 19.69 7.16 -14.21
C GLU A 49 19.68 5.94 -13.27
N GLU A 50 20.11 6.10 -12.02
CA GLU A 50 20.00 5.03 -11.02
C GLU A 50 18.53 4.67 -10.77
N ILE A 51 17.64 5.68 -10.68
CA ILE A 51 16.21 5.45 -10.50
C ILE A 51 15.60 4.77 -11.74
N GLU A 52 16.00 5.17 -12.94
CA GLU A 52 15.55 4.55 -14.19
C GLU A 52 15.92 3.05 -14.24
N GLU A 53 17.14 2.68 -13.83
CA GLU A 53 17.56 1.28 -13.74
C GLU A 53 16.74 0.50 -12.70
N LYS A 54 16.47 1.11 -11.53
CA LYS A 54 15.58 0.52 -10.53
C LYS A 54 14.17 0.30 -11.08
N ILE A 55 13.59 1.29 -11.78
CA ILE A 55 12.28 1.16 -12.43
C ILE A 55 12.30 0.01 -13.44
N LYS A 56 13.32 -0.08 -14.30
CA LYS A 56 13.42 -1.15 -15.31
C LYS A 56 13.40 -2.54 -14.68
N VAL A 57 14.19 -2.75 -13.63
CA VAL A 57 14.26 -4.05 -12.92
C VAL A 57 12.94 -4.33 -12.20
N LYS A 58 12.42 -3.35 -11.45
CA LYS A 58 11.21 -3.53 -10.63
C LYS A 58 9.93 -3.63 -11.46
N TYR A 59 9.94 -3.16 -12.70
CA TYR A 59 8.83 -3.36 -13.62
C TYR A 59 8.62 -4.83 -13.97
N ASP A 60 9.69 -5.59 -14.19
CA ASP A 60 9.57 -7.03 -14.47
C ASP A 60 9.08 -7.81 -13.25
N ASP A 61 9.47 -7.39 -12.04
CA ASP A 61 8.94 -7.95 -10.79
C ASP A 61 7.45 -7.62 -10.61
N LEU A 62 7.07 -6.35 -10.79
CA LEU A 62 5.69 -5.89 -10.72
C LEU A 62 4.79 -6.69 -11.66
N ASP A 63 5.23 -6.82 -12.89
CA ASP A 63 4.47 -7.46 -13.96
C ASP A 63 4.32 -8.97 -13.69
N TYR A 64 5.37 -9.64 -13.21
CA TYR A 64 5.31 -11.03 -12.76
C TYR A 64 4.31 -11.24 -11.62
N TRP A 65 4.38 -10.42 -10.57
CA TRP A 65 3.44 -10.55 -9.43
C TRP A 65 2.01 -10.18 -9.83
N ARG A 66 1.82 -9.24 -10.75
CA ARG A 66 0.50 -8.90 -11.29
C ARG A 66 -0.14 -10.10 -11.98
N GLU A 67 0.60 -10.79 -12.85
CA GLU A 67 0.09 -11.97 -13.58
C GLU A 67 -0.39 -13.05 -12.60
N ILE A 68 0.44 -13.39 -11.59
CA ILE A 68 0.09 -14.39 -10.58
C ILE A 68 -1.10 -13.95 -9.73
N ALA A 69 -1.10 -12.69 -9.30
CA ALA A 69 -2.16 -12.18 -8.44
C ALA A 69 -3.52 -12.15 -9.14
N ILE A 70 -3.56 -11.84 -10.44
CA ILE A 70 -4.77 -11.91 -11.27
C ILE A 70 -5.30 -13.35 -11.36
N GLU A 71 -4.43 -14.32 -11.62
CA GLU A 71 -4.82 -15.73 -11.69
C GLU A 71 -5.43 -16.21 -10.38
N LYS A 72 -4.77 -15.89 -9.26
CA LYS A 72 -5.26 -16.21 -7.92
C LYS A 72 -6.57 -15.52 -7.59
N LEU A 73 -6.72 -14.25 -7.95
CA LEU A 73 -7.95 -13.50 -7.72
C LEU A 73 -9.11 -14.10 -8.50
N TYR A 74 -8.89 -14.49 -9.76
CA TYR A 74 -9.93 -15.13 -10.56
C TYR A 74 -10.38 -16.45 -9.93
N LYS A 75 -9.43 -17.31 -9.53
CA LYS A 75 -9.73 -18.57 -8.84
C LYS A 75 -10.51 -18.33 -7.54
N TRP A 76 -10.06 -17.39 -6.72
CA TRP A 76 -10.74 -16.99 -5.49
C TRP A 76 -12.18 -16.52 -5.74
N LYS A 77 -12.40 -15.70 -6.79
CA LYS A 77 -13.73 -15.21 -7.16
C LYS A 77 -14.66 -16.36 -7.54
N VAL A 78 -14.18 -17.34 -8.30
CA VAL A 78 -14.96 -18.54 -8.65
C VAL A 78 -15.28 -19.37 -7.41
N GLU A 79 -14.29 -19.66 -6.57
CA GLU A 79 -14.44 -20.51 -5.37
C GLU A 79 -15.37 -19.90 -4.31
N ASN A 80 -15.50 -18.57 -4.27
CA ASN A 80 -16.34 -17.85 -3.31
C ASN A 80 -17.66 -17.36 -3.91
N ASP A 81 -18.07 -17.87 -5.08
CA ASP A 81 -19.30 -17.50 -5.77
C ASP A 81 -19.47 -15.97 -5.93
N TYR A 82 -18.36 -15.27 -6.17
CA TYR A 82 -18.28 -13.81 -6.15
C TYR A 82 -19.27 -13.14 -7.11
N PHE A 83 -19.45 -13.72 -8.30
CA PHE A 83 -20.25 -13.11 -9.36
C PHE A 83 -21.76 -13.14 -9.08
N ASN A 84 -22.22 -14.00 -8.18
CA ASN A 84 -23.62 -14.09 -7.76
C ASN A 84 -23.92 -13.28 -6.49
N LYS A 85 -22.90 -12.61 -5.91
CA LYS A 85 -23.02 -11.81 -4.70
C LYS A 85 -23.39 -10.36 -4.96
N THR A 86 -23.94 -9.70 -3.94
CA THR A 86 -24.18 -8.25 -3.96
C THR A 86 -22.87 -7.47 -4.02
N LYS A 87 -22.92 -6.20 -4.42
CA LYS A 87 -21.74 -5.32 -4.45
C LYS A 87 -21.03 -5.20 -3.09
N GLN A 88 -21.80 -5.19 -2.00
CA GLN A 88 -21.24 -5.10 -0.65
C GLN A 88 -20.48 -6.39 -0.28
N GLU A 89 -21.07 -7.55 -0.55
CA GLU A 89 -20.41 -8.84 -0.32
C GLU A 89 -19.17 -9.02 -1.21
N GLN A 90 -19.23 -8.55 -2.46
CA GLN A 90 -18.09 -8.53 -3.36
C GLN A 90 -16.93 -7.70 -2.79
N ALA A 91 -17.22 -6.50 -2.27
CA ALA A 91 -16.21 -5.65 -1.66
C ALA A 91 -15.57 -6.31 -0.42
N GLU A 92 -16.36 -7.00 0.42
CA GLU A 92 -15.82 -7.72 1.58
C GLU A 92 -14.96 -8.93 1.18
N LEU A 93 -15.34 -9.65 0.12
CA LEU A 93 -14.51 -10.73 -0.44
C LEU A 93 -13.20 -10.22 -1.04
N GLU A 94 -13.22 -9.06 -1.68
CA GLU A 94 -12.01 -8.42 -2.22
C GLU A 94 -11.08 -7.98 -1.10
N LYS A 95 -11.60 -7.32 -0.06
CA LYS A 95 -10.81 -6.97 1.13
C LYS A 95 -10.17 -8.21 1.77
N LYS A 96 -10.91 -9.33 1.85
CA LYS A 96 -10.38 -10.59 2.39
C LYS A 96 -9.29 -11.18 1.50
N PHE A 97 -9.46 -11.13 0.18
CA PHE A 97 -8.43 -11.59 -0.75
C PHE A 97 -7.15 -10.77 -0.62
N ASP A 98 -7.26 -9.44 -0.64
CA ASP A 98 -6.12 -8.52 -0.49
C ASP A 98 -5.37 -8.75 0.83
N ALA A 99 -6.11 -9.06 1.89
CA ALA A 99 -5.56 -9.38 3.21
C ALA A 99 -4.82 -10.72 3.28
N THR A 100 -5.22 -11.72 2.50
CA THR A 100 -4.75 -13.10 2.67
C THR A 100 -3.84 -13.59 1.54
N CYS A 101 -3.89 -12.95 0.38
CA CYS A 101 -3.10 -13.33 -0.79
C CYS A 101 -1.73 -12.63 -0.79
N ILE A 102 -0.67 -13.40 -0.52
CA ILE A 102 0.70 -12.87 -0.46
C ILE A 102 1.17 -12.30 -1.82
N GLU A 103 0.76 -12.90 -2.93
CA GLU A 103 1.16 -12.40 -4.26
C GLU A 103 0.47 -11.08 -4.62
N GLN A 104 -0.79 -10.90 -4.19
CA GLN A 104 -1.49 -9.62 -4.30
C GLN A 104 -0.80 -8.54 -3.46
N GLN A 105 -0.35 -8.88 -2.26
CA GLN A 105 0.41 -7.97 -1.41
C GLN A 105 1.75 -7.58 -2.04
N LYS A 106 2.49 -8.55 -2.62
CA LYS A 106 3.72 -8.29 -3.37
C LYS A 106 3.46 -7.36 -4.55
N PHE A 107 2.41 -7.62 -5.33
CA PHE A 107 2.01 -6.76 -6.44
C PHE A 107 1.79 -5.30 -5.98
N TYR A 108 1.04 -5.08 -4.90
CA TYR A 108 0.83 -3.73 -4.37
C TYR A 108 2.12 -3.05 -3.91
N ILE A 109 3.05 -3.79 -3.29
CA ILE A 109 4.35 -3.25 -2.86
C ILE A 109 5.19 -2.81 -4.06
N TYR A 110 5.31 -3.64 -5.09
CA TYR A 110 6.06 -3.25 -6.30
C TYR A 110 5.39 -2.08 -7.04
N MET A 111 4.06 -2.01 -7.02
CA MET A 111 3.35 -0.87 -7.59
C MET A 111 3.65 0.41 -6.80
N ALA A 112 3.65 0.34 -5.47
CA ALA A 112 3.98 1.44 -4.59
C ALA A 112 5.43 1.94 -4.81
N TRP A 113 6.38 1.03 -4.99
CA TRP A 113 7.77 1.38 -5.31
C TRP A 113 7.92 2.16 -6.61
N ASN A 114 7.21 1.78 -7.68
CA ASN A 114 7.27 2.54 -8.93
C ASN A 114 6.79 3.98 -8.76
N ASN A 115 5.72 4.22 -7.98
CA ASN A 115 5.25 5.58 -7.67
C ASN A 115 6.26 6.36 -6.82
N ILE A 116 6.93 5.69 -5.88
CA ILE A 116 8.00 6.30 -5.08
C ILE A 116 9.18 6.70 -5.97
N TYR A 117 9.56 5.86 -6.95
CA TYR A 117 10.65 6.19 -7.87
C TYR A 117 10.32 7.38 -8.77
N GLU A 118 9.10 7.45 -9.29
CA GLU A 118 8.62 8.63 -10.02
C GLU A 118 8.70 9.90 -9.15
N TYR A 119 8.27 9.80 -7.89
CA TYR A 119 8.42 10.89 -6.93
C TYR A 119 9.89 11.27 -6.68
N LYS A 120 10.80 10.30 -6.60
CA LYS A 120 12.24 10.58 -6.45
C LYS A 120 12.82 11.27 -7.67
N ILE A 121 12.38 10.94 -8.88
CA ILE A 121 12.76 11.69 -10.09
C ILE A 121 12.29 13.14 -9.98
N GLN A 122 11.05 13.39 -9.53
CA GLN A 122 10.57 14.76 -9.32
C GLN A 122 11.45 15.55 -8.35
N GLN A 123 11.98 14.93 -7.29
CA GLN A 123 12.90 15.62 -6.38
C GLN A 123 14.19 16.09 -7.07
N PHE A 124 14.69 15.38 -8.09
CA PHE A 124 15.85 15.81 -8.89
C PHE A 124 15.53 16.94 -9.86
N ILE A 125 14.27 17.06 -10.30
CA ILE A 125 13.82 17.99 -11.34
C ILE A 125 12.44 18.58 -11.02
N PRO A 126 12.30 19.34 -9.92
CA PRO A 126 11.00 19.70 -9.34
C PRO A 126 10.10 20.57 -10.23
N ASN A 127 10.65 21.19 -11.27
CA ASN A 127 9.94 22.17 -12.11
C ASN A 127 9.90 21.78 -13.60
N LEU A 128 10.20 20.52 -13.93
CA LEU A 128 10.27 20.06 -15.32
C LEU A 128 9.37 18.84 -15.54
N ASP A 129 8.69 18.83 -16.67
CA ASP A 129 8.09 17.61 -17.18
C ASP A 129 9.19 16.65 -17.60
N TYR A 130 9.05 15.40 -17.19
CA TYR A 130 9.98 14.34 -17.54
C TYR A 130 9.26 13.24 -18.31
N LYS A 131 9.76 12.99 -19.52
CA LYS A 131 9.19 12.01 -20.45
C LYS A 131 10.32 11.17 -21.01
N LYS A 132 10.29 9.87 -20.72
CA LYS A 132 11.29 8.92 -21.25
C LYS A 132 10.63 7.59 -21.56
N THR A 133 11.11 6.93 -22.62
CA THR A 133 10.80 5.53 -22.87
C THR A 133 11.97 4.69 -22.34
N LEU A 134 11.66 3.77 -21.45
CA LEU A 134 12.59 2.76 -20.94
C LEU A 134 12.18 1.39 -21.45
N TYR A 135 13.10 0.43 -21.35
CA TYR A 135 12.84 -0.98 -21.66
C TYR A 135 13.31 -1.82 -20.48
N SER A 136 12.42 -2.69 -19.99
CA SER A 136 12.78 -3.64 -18.94
C SER A 136 13.81 -4.67 -19.46
N PRO A 137 14.52 -5.40 -18.57
CA PRO A 137 15.37 -6.51 -18.97
C PRO A 137 14.67 -7.56 -19.85
N LYS A 138 13.37 -7.80 -19.64
CA LYS A 138 12.55 -8.68 -20.51
C LYS A 138 12.06 -8.01 -21.80
N GLY A 139 12.53 -6.80 -22.13
CA GLY A 139 12.18 -6.07 -23.35
C GLY A 139 10.81 -5.39 -23.32
N LYS A 140 10.16 -5.29 -22.15
CA LYS A 140 8.85 -4.62 -22.03
C LYS A 140 9.02 -3.12 -22.07
N LYS A 141 8.19 -2.44 -22.87
CA LYS A 141 8.21 -0.99 -23.03
C LYS A 141 7.58 -0.30 -21.81
N ILE A 142 8.33 0.58 -21.16
CA ILE A 142 7.89 1.39 -20.02
C ILE A 142 7.85 2.85 -20.48
N ARG A 143 6.69 3.50 -20.41
CA ARG A 143 6.55 4.93 -20.68
C ARG A 143 6.56 5.67 -19.35
N LEU A 144 7.66 6.33 -19.06
CA LEU A 144 7.81 7.15 -17.85
C LEU A 144 7.38 8.57 -18.19
N ILE A 145 6.25 9.00 -17.64
CA ILE A 145 5.67 10.33 -17.86
C ILE A 145 5.38 10.91 -16.49
N ILE A 146 6.16 11.92 -16.12
CA ILE A 146 6.08 12.62 -14.84
C ILE A 146 5.85 14.09 -15.17
N LEU A 147 4.71 14.62 -14.79
CA LEU A 147 4.36 16.02 -15.04
C LEU A 147 4.74 16.86 -13.82
N LYS A 148 5.25 18.07 -14.06
CA LYS A 148 5.70 18.97 -12.98
C LYS A 148 4.58 19.35 -12.00
N ASP A 149 3.34 19.40 -12.49
CA ASP A 149 2.17 19.82 -11.72
C ASP A 149 1.47 18.63 -11.03
N GLU A 150 1.95 17.41 -11.26
CA GLU A 150 1.45 16.20 -10.61
C GLU A 150 2.27 15.88 -9.37
N ASN A 151 1.61 15.45 -8.29
CA ASN A 151 2.28 14.88 -7.15
C ASN A 151 2.33 13.35 -7.29
N SER A 152 3.46 12.82 -7.76
CA SER A 152 3.61 11.37 -8.03
C SER A 152 3.37 10.51 -6.78
N ILE A 153 3.65 11.05 -5.58
CA ILE A 153 3.44 10.31 -4.33
C ILE A 153 1.95 10.17 -3.96
N LYS A 154 1.04 10.89 -4.62
CA LYS A 154 -0.40 10.80 -4.37
C LYS A 154 -0.94 9.38 -4.58
N TRP A 155 -0.45 8.69 -5.60
CA TRP A 155 -0.85 7.30 -5.88
C TRP A 155 -0.32 6.33 -4.84
N PHE A 156 0.90 6.54 -4.35
CA PHE A 156 1.42 5.79 -3.20
C PHE A 156 0.48 5.93 -1.98
N TYR A 157 0.04 7.15 -1.65
CA TYR A 157 -0.88 7.36 -0.54
C TYR A 157 -2.25 6.73 -0.74
N LYS A 158 -2.76 6.74 -1.99
CA LYS A 158 -4.00 6.04 -2.30
C LYS A 158 -3.87 4.54 -2.00
N ILE A 159 -2.82 3.89 -2.50
CA ILE A 159 -2.56 2.46 -2.26
C ILE A 159 -2.39 2.19 -0.76
N LYS A 160 -1.59 3.00 -0.06
CA LYS A 160 -1.40 2.88 1.39
C LYS A 160 -2.74 2.98 2.14
N ASN A 161 -3.57 3.95 1.81
CA ASN A 161 -4.88 4.13 2.45
C ASN A 161 -5.83 2.98 2.16
N ASP A 162 -5.87 2.49 0.92
CA ASP A 162 -6.71 1.35 0.54
C ASP A 162 -6.29 0.09 1.33
N LEU A 163 -4.98 -0.11 1.53
CA LEU A 163 -4.45 -1.20 2.36
C LEU A 163 -4.76 -1.01 3.84
N ILE A 164 -4.51 0.17 4.43
CA ILE A 164 -4.82 0.47 5.84
C ILE A 164 -6.32 0.27 6.14
N ASN A 165 -7.19 0.64 5.21
CA ASN A 165 -8.64 0.53 5.37
C ASN A 165 -9.21 -0.85 5.01
N SER A 166 -8.34 -1.80 4.63
CA SER A 166 -8.73 -3.19 4.36
C SER A 166 -8.34 -4.10 5.53
N LEU A 167 -8.69 -5.38 5.47
CA LEU A 167 -8.28 -6.38 6.47
C LEU A 167 -6.79 -6.74 6.39
N THR A 168 -5.96 -5.87 5.78
CA THR A 168 -4.56 -6.13 5.50
C THR A 168 -3.77 -6.40 6.79
N PRO A 169 -2.93 -7.44 6.82
CA PRO A 169 -2.09 -7.74 7.97
C PRO A 169 -1.24 -6.55 8.39
N LYS A 170 -1.15 -6.28 9.70
CA LYS A 170 -0.40 -5.14 10.29
C LYS A 170 1.01 -5.00 9.71
N LYS A 171 1.71 -6.11 9.51
CA LYS A 171 3.07 -6.13 8.93
C LYS A 171 3.20 -5.51 7.53
N ILE A 172 2.15 -5.59 6.69
CA ILE A 172 2.13 -4.92 5.38
C ILE A 172 1.97 -3.42 5.58
N VAL A 173 1.10 -3.01 6.50
CA VAL A 173 0.96 -1.60 6.88
C VAL A 173 2.29 -1.05 7.39
N ASP A 174 2.96 -1.74 8.32
CA ASP A 174 4.27 -1.38 8.83
C ASP A 174 5.32 -1.28 7.70
N HIS A 175 5.26 -2.16 6.70
CA HIS A 175 6.14 -2.10 5.53
C HIS A 175 5.88 -0.83 4.69
N PHE A 176 4.62 -0.49 4.43
CA PHE A 176 4.26 0.74 3.72
C PHE A 176 4.68 2.00 4.49
N GLU A 177 4.62 2.00 5.82
CA GLU A 177 5.13 3.10 6.64
C GLU A 177 6.66 3.25 6.52
N LYS A 178 7.41 2.13 6.46
CA LYS A 178 8.85 2.16 6.17
C LYS A 178 9.13 2.74 4.78
N MET A 179 8.36 2.35 3.76
CA MET A 179 8.46 2.88 2.40
C MET A 179 8.16 4.38 2.33
N GLU A 180 7.10 4.84 3.00
CA GLU A 180 6.74 6.25 3.08
C GLU A 180 7.86 7.07 3.72
N LYS A 181 8.39 6.61 4.86
CA LYS A 181 9.50 7.27 5.54
C LYS A 181 10.72 7.40 4.64
N TRP A 182 11.06 6.34 3.90
CA TRP A 182 12.14 6.38 2.92
C TRP A 182 11.84 7.36 1.79
N ALA A 183 10.61 7.38 1.26
CA ALA A 183 10.20 8.24 0.17
C ALA A 183 10.28 9.73 0.56
N LEU A 184 9.82 10.07 1.75
CA LEU A 184 9.79 11.44 2.27
C LEU A 184 11.13 11.94 2.81
N THR A 185 12.11 11.06 3.02
CA THR A 185 13.47 11.48 3.40
C THR A 185 14.03 12.35 2.27
N GLU A 186 14.50 13.56 2.60
CA GLU A 186 15.13 14.49 1.66
C GLU A 186 16.31 13.78 0.98
N ASN A 187 16.35 13.81 -0.35
CA ASN A 187 17.44 13.19 -1.07
C ASN A 187 18.67 14.12 -1.05
N PRO A 188 19.79 13.73 -0.40
CA PRO A 188 20.97 14.59 -0.31
C PRO A 188 21.62 14.88 -1.68
N ASN A 189 21.29 14.09 -2.71
CA ASN A 189 21.86 14.23 -4.05
C ASN A 189 21.06 15.19 -4.95
N THR A 190 19.91 15.70 -4.50
CA THR A 190 19.12 16.66 -5.25
C THR A 190 19.62 18.08 -4.98
N LYS A 191 19.78 18.90 -6.02
CA LYS A 191 20.17 20.30 -5.87
C LYS A 191 19.00 21.08 -5.24
N LYS A 192 19.30 21.87 -4.21
CA LYS A 192 18.36 22.85 -3.63
C LYS A 192 18.15 24.03 -4.58
#